data_AF-A0A6N4SZL0-F1
#
_entry.id   AF-A0A6N4SZL0-F1
#
_cell.length_a   1.000
_cell.length_b   1.000
_cell.length_c   1.000
_cell.angle_alpha   90.00
_cell.angle_beta   90.00
_cell.angle_gamma   90.00
#
_symmetry.space_group_name_H-M   'P 1'
#
loop_
_entity.id
_entity.type
_entity.pdbx_description
1 polymer ?
#
loop_
_entity_poly.entity_id
_entity_poly.type
_entity_poly.pdbx_seq_one_letter_code
_entity_poly.pdbx_strand_id
1 'polypeptide(L)'
;MLKFVRMVVAGLVFLLGASSHAQNAHGTAPEAVAMVQKVIASIKANGRDKTFADVNNLQGPFRDRDLYVTINDMNGKNLAHGANAKMQGKDLMDLKDADGKLFVRERMELAKTKGKGWQDYKFVNPVSKQIEQKSMYFEKYEDIVINCGIYK
;
A
#
# COMPACT_ATOMS: atom_id res chain seq x y z
N MET A 1 40.45 -0.86 -62.57
CA MET A 1 39.71 -1.51 -61.46
C MET A 1 39.30 -0.41 -60.49
N LEU A 2 38.07 0.13 -60.57
CA LEU A 2 36.93 -0.19 -59.67
C LEU A 2 37.31 0.11 -58.19
N LYS A 3 36.70 1.02 -57.41
CA LYS A 3 35.34 1.59 -57.37
C LYS A 3 35.30 2.93 -56.58
N PHE A 4 34.29 3.73 -56.90
CA PHE A 4 33.50 4.68 -56.09
C PHE A 4 33.64 4.55 -54.56
N VAL A 5 33.50 5.63 -53.76
CA VAL A 5 32.19 6.07 -53.24
C VAL A 5 32.27 7.51 -52.68
N ARG A 6 31.26 8.32 -53.03
CA ARG A 6 30.94 9.65 -52.47
C ARG A 6 30.49 9.51 -51.02
N MET A 7 31.11 10.25 -50.10
CA MET A 7 30.64 10.35 -48.71
C MET A 7 29.79 11.60 -48.56
N VAL A 8 28.47 11.40 -48.43
CA VAL A 8 27.49 12.44 -48.12
C VAL A 8 27.60 12.77 -46.63
N VAL A 9 27.83 14.05 -46.33
CA VAL A 9 27.70 14.62 -44.98
C VAL A 9 26.20 14.79 -44.71
N ALA A 10 25.64 14.01 -43.80
CA ALA A 10 24.29 14.20 -43.28
C ALA A 10 24.39 14.58 -41.79
N GLY A 11 23.89 15.77 -41.47
CA GLY A 11 24.04 16.43 -40.18
C GLY A 11 23.30 15.76 -39.02
N LEU A 12 23.81 16.04 -37.82
CA LEU A 12 23.20 15.72 -36.54
C LEU A 12 21.81 16.36 -36.38
N VAL A 13 20.85 15.57 -35.90
CA VAL A 13 19.81 16.06 -34.99
C VAL A 13 19.75 15.10 -33.80
N PHE A 14 20.22 15.58 -32.65
CA PHE A 14 19.99 15.00 -31.34
C PHE A 14 18.48 15.03 -31.05
N LEU A 15 17.82 13.87 -31.02
CA LEU A 15 16.57 13.70 -30.31
C LEU A 15 16.89 13.05 -28.96
N LEU A 16 17.24 13.90 -28.00
CA LEU A 16 17.10 13.60 -26.58
C LEU A 16 15.60 13.46 -26.30
N GLY A 17 15.07 12.25 -26.52
CA GLY A 17 13.77 11.87 -26.00
C GLY A 17 13.86 11.89 -24.48
N ALA A 18 13.36 12.96 -23.88
CA ALA A 18 13.16 13.09 -22.45
C ALA A 18 12.41 11.85 -21.97
N SER A 19 13.12 10.94 -21.31
CA SER A 19 12.48 10.00 -20.42
C SER A 19 12.01 10.84 -19.24
N SER A 20 10.78 11.33 -19.36
CA SER A 20 10.03 11.95 -18.29
C SER A 20 10.25 11.07 -17.05
N HIS A 21 10.91 11.63 -16.05
CA HIS A 21 11.07 10.96 -14.77
C HIS A 21 9.64 10.70 -14.29
N ALA A 22 9.21 9.44 -14.31
CA ALA A 22 7.98 9.03 -13.68
C ALA A 22 8.10 9.45 -12.21
N GLN A 23 7.47 10.56 -11.85
CA GLN A 23 7.20 10.84 -10.44
C GLN A 23 6.52 9.59 -9.91
N ASN A 24 7.17 8.93 -8.94
CA ASN A 24 6.82 7.61 -8.43
C ASN A 24 5.31 7.41 -8.40
N ALA A 25 4.79 6.63 -9.35
CA ALA A 25 3.36 6.38 -9.45
C ALA A 25 2.87 5.78 -8.12
N HIS A 26 1.72 6.24 -7.62
CA HIS A 26 1.07 5.63 -6.47
C HIS A 26 0.90 4.12 -6.65
N GLY A 27 0.83 3.39 -5.54
CA GLY A 27 0.41 2.00 -5.56
C GLY A 27 -0.98 1.85 -6.18
N THR A 28 -1.18 0.73 -6.85
CA THR A 28 -2.42 0.42 -7.58
C THR A 28 -3.32 -0.53 -6.79
N ALA A 29 -4.60 -0.56 -7.14
CA ALA A 29 -5.56 -1.44 -6.48
C ALA A 29 -5.16 -2.94 -6.55
N PRO A 30 -4.69 -3.48 -7.69
CA PRO A 30 -4.19 -4.85 -7.76
C PRO A 30 -2.99 -5.11 -6.85
N GLU A 31 -2.05 -4.16 -6.75
CA GLU A 31 -0.87 -4.29 -5.88
C GLU A 31 -1.27 -4.33 -4.40
N ALA A 32 -2.24 -3.49 -3.98
CA ALA A 32 -2.75 -3.52 -2.61
C ALA A 32 -3.41 -4.87 -2.26
N VAL A 33 -4.22 -5.43 -3.17
CA VAL A 33 -4.83 -6.76 -3.00
C VAL A 33 -3.74 -7.83 -2.92
N ALA A 34 -2.77 -7.81 -3.83
CA ALA A 34 -1.66 -8.75 -3.84
C ALA A 34 -0.84 -8.67 -2.56
N MET A 35 -0.66 -7.48 -1.99
CA MET A 35 0.06 -7.29 -0.72
C MET A 35 -0.68 -7.91 0.45
N VAL A 36 -2.01 -7.75 0.54
CA VAL A 36 -2.83 -8.44 1.56
C VAL A 36 -2.72 -9.96 1.43
N GLN A 37 -2.81 -10.48 0.19
CA GLN A 37 -2.67 -11.92 -0.06
C GLN A 37 -1.28 -12.45 0.32
N LYS A 38 -0.22 -11.68 0.05
CA LYS A 38 1.16 -11.99 0.45
C LYS A 38 1.30 -12.08 1.97
N VAL A 39 0.65 -11.19 2.73
CA VAL A 39 0.65 -11.24 4.20
C VAL A 39 -0.05 -12.50 4.69
N ILE A 40 -1.24 -12.82 4.16
CA ILE A 40 -1.98 -14.03 4.54
C ILE A 40 -1.15 -15.29 4.24
N ALA A 41 -0.49 -15.35 3.09
CA ALA A 41 0.43 -16.44 2.75
C ALA A 41 1.61 -16.53 3.74
N SER A 42 2.19 -15.39 4.14
CA SER A 42 3.25 -15.36 5.15
C SER A 42 2.78 -15.84 6.51
N ILE A 43 1.56 -15.48 6.95
CA ILE A 43 0.99 -15.98 8.21
C ILE A 43 0.86 -17.50 8.18
N LYS A 44 0.38 -18.06 7.07
CA LYS A 44 0.24 -19.52 6.91
C LYS A 44 1.59 -20.25 6.92
N ALA A 45 2.63 -19.66 6.34
CA ALA A 45 3.94 -20.28 6.22
C ALA A 45 4.84 -20.07 7.46
N ASN A 46 4.76 -18.90 8.08
CA ASN A 46 5.74 -18.42 9.05
C ASN A 46 5.14 -18.12 10.44
N GLY A 47 3.80 -18.15 10.56
CA GLY A 47 3.10 -17.77 11.78
C GLY A 47 2.97 -16.26 11.98
N ARG A 48 2.06 -15.88 12.88
CA ARG A 48 1.68 -14.48 13.12
C ARG A 48 2.83 -13.64 13.65
N ASP A 49 3.57 -14.12 14.65
CA ASP A 49 4.61 -13.32 15.32
C ASP A 49 5.68 -12.85 14.33
N LYS A 50 6.19 -13.77 13.50
CA LYS A 50 7.15 -13.43 12.46
C LYS A 50 6.55 -12.48 11.43
N THR A 51 5.35 -12.76 10.92
CA THR A 51 4.75 -11.88 9.90
C THR A 51 4.44 -10.49 10.44
N PHE A 52 3.99 -10.36 11.69
CA PHE A 52 3.70 -9.07 12.31
C PHE A 52 5.00 -8.27 12.53
N ALA A 53 6.09 -8.92 12.93
CA ALA A 53 7.40 -8.30 13.00
C ALA A 53 7.87 -7.80 11.62
N ASP A 54 7.68 -8.60 10.56
CA ASP A 54 8.01 -8.22 9.19
C ASP A 54 7.13 -7.05 8.69
N VAL A 55 5.85 -6.97 9.09
CA VAL A 55 4.97 -5.83 8.79
C VAL A 55 5.41 -4.57 9.53
N ASN A 56 5.83 -4.69 10.80
CA ASN A 56 6.29 -3.56 11.61
C ASN A 56 7.65 -3.02 11.15
N ASN A 57 8.42 -3.81 10.40
CA ASN A 57 9.70 -3.39 9.82
C ASN A 57 9.46 -2.47 8.61
N LEU A 58 9.88 -1.21 8.71
CA LEU A 58 9.75 -0.22 7.63
C LEU A 58 10.56 -0.56 6.36
N GLN A 59 11.56 -1.43 6.51
CA GLN A 59 12.38 -2.00 5.43
C GLN A 59 11.97 -3.45 5.10
N GLY A 60 10.84 -3.90 5.67
CA GLY A 60 10.32 -5.25 5.51
C GLY A 60 9.62 -5.46 4.16
N PRO A 61 9.20 -6.70 3.89
CA PRO A 61 8.67 -7.11 2.58
C PRO A 61 7.23 -6.67 2.31
N PHE A 62 6.59 -5.92 3.22
CA PHE A 62 5.17 -5.55 3.22
C PHE A 62 4.96 -4.04 3.06
N ARG A 63 5.86 -3.40 2.32
CA ARG A 63 5.82 -1.99 1.98
C ARG A 63 6.36 -1.78 0.58
N ASP A 64 5.69 -0.94 -0.20
CA ASP A 64 6.12 -0.52 -1.53
C ASP A 64 5.58 0.89 -1.79
N ARG A 65 6.46 1.87 -2.06
CA ARG A 65 6.08 3.29 -2.25
C ARG A 65 5.16 3.80 -1.12
N ASP A 66 3.88 4.03 -1.41
CA ASP A 66 2.83 4.46 -0.49
C ASP A 66 1.92 3.32 0.01
N LEU A 67 2.09 2.10 -0.50
CA LEU A 67 1.47 0.88 0.00
C LEU A 67 2.15 0.43 1.29
N TYR A 68 1.35 0.17 2.31
CA TYR A 68 1.78 -0.42 3.56
C TYR A 68 0.66 -1.24 4.17
N VAL A 69 1.06 -2.27 4.91
CA VAL A 69 0.12 -3.14 5.62
C VAL A 69 -0.21 -2.60 7.00
N THR A 70 -1.47 -2.71 7.38
CA THR A 70 -1.92 -2.63 8.77
C THR A 70 -2.74 -3.86 9.11
N ILE A 71 -2.58 -4.38 10.33
CA ILE A 71 -3.30 -5.55 10.83
C ILE A 71 -4.03 -5.14 12.10
N ASN A 72 -5.31 -5.45 12.17
CA ASN A 72 -6.15 -5.22 13.35
C ASN A 72 -6.76 -6.54 13.83
N ASP A 73 -7.03 -6.66 15.13
CA ASP A 73 -8.00 -7.66 15.60
C ASP A 73 -9.44 -7.22 15.28
N MET A 74 -10.42 -8.10 15.47
CA MET A 74 -11.82 -7.80 15.22
C MET A 74 -12.43 -6.73 16.15
N ASN A 75 -11.73 -6.35 17.23
CA ASN A 75 -12.13 -5.27 18.14
C ASN A 75 -11.46 -3.94 17.78
N GLY A 76 -10.73 -3.87 16.66
CA GLY A 76 -10.09 -2.65 16.17
C GLY A 76 -8.73 -2.34 16.81
N LYS A 77 -8.21 -3.18 17.70
CA LYS A 77 -6.83 -3.02 18.20
C LYS A 77 -5.85 -3.25 17.06
N ASN A 78 -4.91 -2.33 16.88
CA ASN A 78 -3.87 -2.47 15.87
C ASN A 78 -2.78 -3.43 16.36
N LEU A 79 -2.57 -4.53 15.64
CA LEU A 79 -1.58 -5.56 15.95
C LEU A 79 -0.24 -5.31 15.24
N ALA A 80 -0.29 -4.73 14.04
CA ALA A 80 0.89 -4.35 13.27
C ALA A 80 0.58 -3.18 12.35
N HIS A 81 1.57 -2.31 12.10
CA HIS A 81 1.42 -1.16 11.22
C HIS A 81 2.75 -0.78 10.55
N GLY A 82 2.84 -1.02 9.24
CA GLY A 82 4.05 -0.83 8.44
C GLY A 82 4.35 0.60 7.98
N ALA A 83 3.81 1.61 8.67
CA ALA A 83 4.05 3.01 8.32
C ALA A 83 4.00 3.97 9.52
N ASN A 84 3.21 3.65 10.56
CA ASN A 84 3.10 4.47 11.75
C ASN A 84 3.15 3.61 13.02
N ALA A 85 4.34 3.51 13.60
CA ALA A 85 4.57 2.73 14.82
C ALA A 85 3.74 3.22 16.03
N LYS A 86 3.29 4.48 16.04
CA LYS A 86 2.46 5.02 17.13
C LYS A 86 1.07 4.38 17.21
N MET A 87 0.63 3.74 16.12
CA MET A 87 -0.66 3.03 16.09
C MET A 87 -0.57 1.63 16.69
N GLN A 88 0.62 1.02 16.72
CA GLN A 88 0.80 -0.35 17.18
C GLN A 88 0.35 -0.51 18.65
N GLY A 89 -0.48 -1.52 18.91
CA GLY A 89 -1.04 -1.83 20.21
C GLY A 89 -2.20 -0.95 20.67
N LYS A 90 -2.61 0.06 19.89
CA LYS A 90 -3.71 0.97 20.24
C LYS A 90 -5.06 0.43 19.80
N ASP A 91 -6.09 0.70 20.60
CA ASP A 91 -7.48 0.63 20.16
C ASP A 91 -7.76 1.83 19.24
N LEU A 92 -8.25 1.55 18.04
CA LEU A 92 -8.53 2.55 17.01
C LEU A 92 -10.02 2.66 16.68
N MET A 93 -10.93 2.02 17.42
CA MET A 93 -12.37 2.01 17.10
C MET A 93 -13.01 3.40 17.09
N ASP A 94 -12.48 4.33 17.88
CA ASP A 94 -12.95 5.71 17.97
C ASP A 94 -12.09 6.70 17.17
N LEU A 95 -11.10 6.21 16.42
CA LEU A 95 -10.30 7.05 15.54
C LEU A 95 -11.16 7.55 14.38
N LYS A 96 -11.17 8.87 14.21
CA LYS A 96 -11.89 9.56 13.13
C LYS A 96 -10.91 9.99 12.04
N ASP A 97 -11.36 9.96 10.80
CA ASP A 97 -10.68 10.67 9.72
C ASP A 97 -10.96 12.18 9.78
N ALA A 98 -10.43 12.92 8.79
CA ALA A 98 -10.58 14.37 8.70
C ALA A 98 -12.04 14.85 8.54
N ASP A 99 -12.95 13.98 8.11
CA ASP A 99 -14.38 14.29 7.94
C ASP A 99 -15.23 13.77 9.11
N GLY A 100 -14.59 13.25 10.17
CA GLY A 100 -15.26 12.74 11.36
C GLY A 100 -15.72 11.27 11.27
N LYS A 101 -15.35 10.56 10.20
CA LYS A 101 -15.77 9.18 9.95
C LYS A 101 -15.00 8.18 10.83
N LEU A 102 -15.71 7.31 11.53
CA LEU A 102 -15.17 6.20 12.32
C LEU A 102 -14.73 5.03 11.44
N PHE A 103 -13.67 5.23 10.66
CA PHE A 103 -13.29 4.31 9.59
C PHE A 103 -12.84 2.92 10.09
N VAL A 104 -12.19 2.81 11.25
CA VAL A 104 -11.83 1.48 11.79
C VAL A 104 -13.07 0.69 12.19
N ARG A 105 -14.00 1.33 12.91
CA ARG A 105 -15.27 0.73 13.32
C ARG A 105 -16.08 0.23 12.13
N GLU A 106 -16.27 1.07 11.12
CA GLU A 106 -16.96 0.66 9.88
C GLU A 106 -16.24 -0.52 9.22
N ARG A 107 -14.90 -0.52 9.21
CA ARG A 107 -14.13 -1.63 8.60
C ARG A 107 -14.33 -2.93 9.35
N MET A 108 -14.33 -2.91 10.68
CA MET A 108 -14.55 -4.12 11.48
C MET A 108 -15.96 -4.69 11.25
N GLU A 109 -16.98 -3.83 11.12
CA GLU A 109 -18.33 -4.27 10.76
C GLU A 109 -18.40 -4.87 9.35
N LEU A 110 -17.74 -4.25 8.37
CA LEU A 110 -17.65 -4.79 7.02
C LEU A 110 -16.87 -6.11 6.97
N ALA A 111 -15.78 -6.24 7.72
CA ALA A 111 -15.02 -7.48 7.85
C ALA A 111 -15.84 -8.59 8.51
N LYS A 112 -16.65 -8.25 9.52
CA LYS A 112 -17.55 -9.20 10.19
C LYS A 112 -18.66 -9.72 9.26
N THR A 113 -19.23 -8.85 8.43
CA THR A 113 -20.40 -9.17 7.59
C THR A 113 -20.04 -9.69 6.20
N LYS A 114 -18.96 -9.19 5.58
CA LYS A 114 -18.57 -9.50 4.20
C LYS A 114 -17.26 -10.28 4.10
N GLY A 115 -16.45 -10.30 5.15
CA GLY A 115 -15.13 -10.94 5.15
C GLY A 115 -14.05 -10.14 4.40
N LYS A 116 -14.36 -9.51 3.27
CA LYS A 116 -13.41 -8.68 2.52
C LYS A 116 -14.10 -7.58 1.73
N GLY A 117 -13.33 -6.58 1.29
CA GLY A 117 -13.85 -5.52 0.44
C GLY A 117 -12.98 -4.28 0.42
N TRP A 118 -13.55 -3.20 -0.09
CA TRP A 118 -12.93 -1.88 -0.14
C TRP A 118 -13.71 -0.89 0.73
N GLN A 119 -12.99 0.05 1.33
CA GLN A 119 -13.55 1.12 2.14
C GLN A 119 -12.81 2.42 1.85
N ASP A 120 -13.57 3.49 1.63
CA ASP A 120 -13.02 4.83 1.37
C ASP A 120 -13.05 5.69 2.64
N TYR A 121 -11.96 6.41 2.90
CA TYR A 121 -11.82 7.40 3.99
C TYR A 121 -10.61 8.30 3.73
N LYS A 122 -10.45 9.38 4.51
CA LYS A 122 -9.27 10.25 4.40
C LYS A 122 -8.15 9.85 5.36
N PHE A 123 -6.91 9.90 4.92
CA PHE A 123 -5.78 9.62 5.81
C PHE A 123 -4.50 10.33 5.38
N VAL A 124 -3.55 10.47 6.31
CA VAL A 124 -2.23 11.01 5.98
C VAL A 124 -1.50 10.03 5.05
N ASN A 125 -1.05 10.51 3.89
CA ASN A 125 -0.18 9.76 2.99
C ASN A 125 1.25 9.74 3.55
N PRO A 126 1.88 8.55 3.73
CA PRO A 126 3.21 8.44 4.32
C PRO A 126 4.31 9.05 3.45
N VAL A 127 4.07 9.29 2.16
CA VAL A 127 5.02 9.89 1.21
C VAL A 127 4.83 11.40 1.17
N SER A 128 3.65 11.90 0.79
CA SER A 128 3.39 13.34 0.63
C SER A 128 3.23 14.10 1.96
N LYS A 129 2.91 13.37 3.04
CA LYS A 129 2.53 13.90 4.36
C LYS A 129 1.23 14.72 4.39
N GLN A 130 0.46 14.71 3.30
CA GLN A 130 -0.83 15.39 3.20
C GLN A 130 -1.97 14.44 3.59
N ILE A 131 -3.11 15.01 3.98
CA ILE A 131 -4.37 14.25 4.12
C ILE A 131 -4.96 14.07 2.73
N GLU A 132 -5.13 12.83 2.32
CA GLU A 132 -5.59 12.46 0.98
C GLU A 132 -6.74 11.45 1.06
N GLN A 133 -7.49 11.32 -0.04
CA GLN A 133 -8.48 10.25 -0.18
C GLN A 133 -7.75 8.90 -0.29
N LYS A 134 -8.25 7.91 0.45
CA LYS A 134 -7.69 6.56 0.45
C LYS A 134 -8.77 5.53 0.24
N SER A 135 -8.54 4.58 -0.66
CA SER A 135 -9.31 3.32 -0.74
C SER A 135 -8.51 2.21 -0.07
N MET A 136 -9.05 1.64 0.99
CA MET A 136 -8.43 0.55 1.74
C MET A 136 -9.09 -0.78 1.40
N TYR A 137 -8.30 -1.70 0.86
CA TYR A 137 -8.68 -3.09 0.78
C TYR A 137 -8.49 -3.75 2.14
N PHE A 138 -9.45 -4.56 2.54
CA PHE A 138 -9.38 -5.36 3.75
C PHE A 138 -9.78 -6.80 3.44
N GLU A 139 -9.14 -7.74 4.13
CA GLU A 139 -9.51 -9.16 4.13
C GLU A 139 -9.37 -9.72 5.55
N LYS A 140 -10.45 -10.32 6.03
CA LYS A 140 -10.50 -11.06 7.28
C LYS A 140 -9.83 -12.41 7.09
N TYR A 141 -8.93 -12.74 7.99
CA TYR A 141 -8.31 -14.04 8.12
C TYR A 141 -8.41 -14.48 9.58
N GLU A 142 -9.17 -15.54 9.87
CA GLU A 142 -9.46 -15.98 11.25
C GLU A 142 -10.06 -14.84 12.10
N ASP A 143 -9.38 -14.40 13.16
CA ASP A 143 -9.77 -13.35 14.10
C ASP A 143 -9.04 -12.00 13.87
N ILE A 144 -8.38 -11.84 12.72
CA ILE A 144 -7.69 -10.61 12.34
C ILE A 144 -8.17 -10.07 10.99
N VAL A 145 -7.93 -8.78 10.76
CA VAL A 145 -8.20 -8.10 9.50
C VAL A 145 -6.90 -7.51 8.97
N ILE A 146 -6.48 -7.97 7.78
CA ILE A 146 -5.30 -7.50 7.08
C ILE A 146 -5.73 -6.45 6.07
N ASN A 147 -5.02 -5.33 6.02
CA ASN A 147 -5.42 -4.18 5.22
C ASN A 147 -4.23 -3.59 4.47
N CYS A 148 -4.47 -3.18 3.22
CA CYS A 148 -3.56 -2.38 2.41
C CYS A 148 -4.40 -1.52 1.47
N GLY A 149 -3.97 -0.29 1.18
CA GLY A 149 -4.80 0.63 0.41
C GLY A 149 -4.00 1.62 -0.41
N ILE A 150 -4.69 2.25 -1.36
CA ILE A 150 -4.15 3.19 -2.32
C ILE A 150 -4.62 4.61 -2.00
N TYR A 151 -3.76 5.58 -2.24
CA TYR A 151 -4.12 6.99 -2.23
C TYR A 151 -4.59 7.43 -3.62
N LYS A 152 -5.46 8.43 -3.68
CA LYS A 152 -6.10 8.95 -4.90
C LYS A 152 -5.70 10.40 -5.15
#